data_AF-A0A930IVP6-F1
#
_entry.id   AF-A0A930IVP6-F1
#
_cell.length_a   1.000
_cell.length_b   1.000
_cell.length_c   1.000
_cell.angle_alpha   90.00
_cell.angle_beta   90.00
_cell.angle_gamma   90.00
#
_symmetry.space_group_name_H-M   'P 1'
#
loop_
_entity.id
_entity.type
_entity.pdbx_description
1 polymer ?
#
loop_
_entity_poly.entity_id
_entity_poly.type
_entity_poly.pdbx_seq_one_letter_code
_entity_poly.pdbx_strand_id
1 'polypeptide(L)'
;MAKSKWKFRQDDLDTILTVINQGLMKKPYWVEFHDTYADGTPVWNGEKSVLWNLMEQAYPEERAQMMRRMMSKMEELGGLQKGSHQQKLFAYFERYYFSVIDKFSSMLYNEDGKFYEKMKLAMLQGTYTNDTDPLGQSLGDGKSPEVAWVKKRIQYLMSKYSFGDYDAKTAEGAITVRTSAQADATTNSIVLRLTPAMKLYPTIAYGTTVMRGARTDAGKACEIVVDINGTSDQQLSVKSADYLLDIGDWSSYVINGALSIIGKRLKRLKLGDENEQNVKILISSLTLGNTTSLEEIDVQNISTLGGSLDMRANYRLRKFLAGGSSLTEAHFADGGALEEVDYPASTSYVELKNLDKLTNEKCNTEACAPNVMSYFVSGCDNLQPVKKLIDIMDAQVGQVPHSLRYVRCVGFNETFTDGRAFDKLSQLV
;
A
#
# COMPACT_ATOMS: atom_id res chain seq x y z
N MET A 1 -39.51 10.40 8.86
CA MET A 1 -39.30 11.31 10.02
C MET A 1 -40.28 12.49 10.11
N ALA A 2 -41.04 12.85 9.07
CA ALA A 2 -41.95 14.01 9.11
C ALA A 2 -43.13 13.95 10.12
N LYS A 3 -43.42 12.79 10.73
CA LYS A 3 -44.53 12.59 11.69
C LYS A 3 -44.09 12.21 13.11
N SER A 4 -42.81 12.35 13.47
CA SER A 4 -42.34 12.06 14.84
C SER A 4 -42.65 13.23 15.79
N LYS A 5 -43.11 12.91 17.02
CA LYS A 5 -43.25 13.89 18.12
C LYS A 5 -41.90 14.44 18.57
N TRP A 6 -40.82 13.68 18.38
CA TRP A 6 -39.45 14.08 18.68
C TRP A 6 -38.74 14.49 17.40
N LYS A 7 -38.17 15.71 17.41
CA LYS A 7 -37.35 16.24 16.32
C LYS A 7 -35.96 16.56 16.88
N PHE A 8 -34.92 16.01 16.26
CA PHE A 8 -33.57 16.51 16.47
C PHE A 8 -33.47 17.88 15.81
N ARG A 9 -33.17 18.92 16.60
CA ARG A 9 -32.74 20.20 16.06
C ARG A 9 -31.23 20.15 15.86
N GLN A 10 -30.77 20.71 14.76
CA GLN A 10 -29.34 20.92 14.53
C GLN A 10 -28.95 22.25 15.18
N ASP A 11 -27.90 22.22 15.97
CA ASP A 11 -27.22 23.35 16.59
C ASP A 11 -25.71 23.04 16.46
N ASP A 12 -24.87 24.04 16.19
CA ASP A 12 -23.42 23.89 15.96
C ASP A 12 -23.02 22.80 14.94
N LEU A 13 -23.22 23.10 13.65
CA LEU A 13 -22.84 22.24 12.51
C LEU A 13 -21.35 22.34 12.11
N ASP A 14 -20.53 23.07 12.87
CA ASP A 14 -19.06 23.11 12.71
C ASP A 14 -18.41 21.74 12.97
N THR A 15 -19.18 20.77 13.47
CA THR A 15 -18.81 19.38 13.76
C THR A 15 -18.46 18.52 12.52
N ILE A 16 -18.74 18.98 11.30
CA ILE A 16 -18.65 18.15 10.08
C ILE A 16 -17.21 18.02 9.52
N LEU A 17 -16.39 19.08 9.64
CA LEU A 17 -15.05 19.18 9.03
C LEU A 17 -13.95 19.35 10.07
N THR A 18 -12.76 19.82 9.67
CA THR A 18 -11.56 19.90 10.52
C THR A 18 -11.57 21.09 11.51
N VAL A 19 -12.30 22.15 11.19
CA VAL A 19 -12.37 23.40 11.95
C VAL A 19 -13.24 23.25 13.19
N ILE A 20 -12.80 23.78 14.33
CA ILE A 20 -13.59 23.88 15.57
C ILE A 20 -14.19 25.29 15.73
N ASN A 21 -15.11 25.49 16.69
CA ASN A 21 -15.69 26.78 17.07
C ASN A 21 -14.71 27.96 17.27
N GLN A 22 -13.42 27.70 17.52
CA GLN A 22 -12.37 28.74 17.59
C GLN A 22 -11.82 29.15 16.21
N GLY A 23 -12.33 28.60 15.10
CA GLY A 23 -11.79 28.81 13.76
C GLY A 23 -10.45 28.08 13.50
N LEU A 24 -10.09 27.10 14.33
CA LEU A 24 -8.82 26.39 14.26
C LEU A 24 -8.99 24.98 13.65
N MET A 25 -8.08 24.55 12.76
CA MET A 25 -8.07 23.18 12.24
C MET A 25 -7.49 22.17 13.23
N LYS A 26 -8.21 21.88 14.32
CA LYS A 26 -7.74 20.98 15.38
C LYS A 26 -8.20 19.54 15.24
N LYS A 27 -9.28 19.26 14.49
CA LYS A 27 -9.81 17.89 14.38
C LYS A 27 -9.01 17.10 13.34
N PRO A 28 -8.27 16.05 13.73
CA PRO A 28 -7.62 15.17 12.76
C PRO A 28 -8.65 14.35 11.98
N TYR A 29 -8.30 13.88 10.78
CA TYR A 29 -9.24 13.08 9.94
C TYR A 29 -9.66 11.76 10.59
N TRP A 30 -8.89 11.26 11.54
CA TRP A 30 -9.16 10.02 12.24
C TRP A 30 -9.99 10.22 13.50
N VAL A 31 -10.45 11.43 13.80
CA VAL A 31 -11.09 11.76 15.09
C VAL A 31 -12.32 10.90 15.39
N GLU A 32 -12.41 10.40 16.61
CA GLU A 32 -13.52 9.61 17.15
C GLU A 32 -14.15 10.30 18.37
N PHE A 33 -15.31 9.81 18.79
CA PHE A 33 -16.11 10.46 19.85
C PHE A 33 -15.38 10.55 21.20
N HIS A 34 -14.56 9.55 21.52
CA HIS A 34 -13.79 9.46 22.77
C HIS A 34 -12.34 9.96 22.66
N ASP A 35 -11.95 10.58 21.54
CA ASP A 35 -10.59 11.13 21.41
C ASP A 35 -10.43 12.39 22.27
N THR A 36 -9.23 12.58 22.82
CA THR A 36 -8.81 13.76 23.59
C THR A 36 -7.66 14.48 22.89
N TYR A 37 -7.52 15.78 23.15
CA TYR A 37 -6.34 16.55 22.80
C TYR A 37 -5.15 16.17 23.71
N ALA A 38 -3.96 16.68 23.39
CA ALA A 38 -2.74 16.40 24.17
C ALA A 38 -2.80 16.85 25.63
N ASP A 39 -3.68 17.81 25.95
CA ASP A 39 -3.93 18.29 27.31
C ASP A 39 -4.98 17.45 28.08
N GLY A 40 -5.50 16.38 27.47
CA GLY A 40 -6.52 15.51 28.04
C GLY A 40 -7.95 15.99 27.85
N THR A 41 -8.18 17.15 27.24
CA THR A 41 -9.53 17.68 26.98
C THR A 41 -10.21 16.85 25.89
N PRO A 42 -11.46 16.40 26.08
CA PRO A 42 -12.21 15.72 25.02
C PRO A 42 -12.34 16.58 23.77
N VAL A 43 -12.18 15.96 22.60
CA VAL A 43 -12.41 16.67 21.33
C VAL A 43 -13.89 17.04 21.19
N TRP A 44 -14.78 16.21 21.70
CA TRP A 44 -16.22 16.43 21.66
C TRP A 44 -16.77 16.73 23.05
N ASN A 45 -17.46 17.86 23.19
CA ASN A 45 -18.09 18.26 24.46
C ASN A 45 -19.07 17.19 25.00
N GLY A 46 -19.66 16.40 24.11
CA GLY A 46 -20.58 15.33 24.46
C GLY A 46 -19.95 14.05 25.00
N GLU A 47 -18.61 13.92 25.02
CA GLU A 47 -17.90 12.67 25.37
C GLU A 47 -18.29 12.11 26.75
N LYS A 48 -18.54 12.99 27.72
CA LYS A 48 -18.97 12.62 29.08
C LYS A 48 -20.48 12.32 29.20
N SER A 49 -21.22 12.32 28.10
CA SER A 49 -22.66 12.07 28.12
C SER A 49 -22.97 10.62 28.45
N VAL A 50 -23.55 10.39 29.63
CA VAL A 50 -23.98 9.05 30.07
C VAL A 50 -24.95 8.43 29.08
N LEU A 51 -25.92 9.20 28.56
CA LEU A 51 -26.90 8.70 27.60
C LEU A 51 -26.23 8.17 26.32
N TRP A 52 -25.35 8.97 25.70
CA TRP A 52 -24.68 8.56 24.47
C TRP A 52 -23.74 7.39 24.70
N ASN A 53 -23.01 7.38 25.82
CA ASN A 53 -22.09 6.29 26.17
C ASN A 53 -22.84 4.97 26.41
N LEU A 54 -24.02 5.00 27.03
CA LEU A 54 -24.88 3.81 27.18
C LEU A 54 -25.44 3.34 25.83
N MET A 55 -25.85 4.27 24.96
CA MET A 55 -26.29 3.92 23.60
C MET A 55 -25.17 3.29 22.76
N GLU A 56 -23.92 3.76 22.94
CA GLU A 56 -22.75 3.18 22.28
C GLU A 56 -22.52 1.72 22.70
N GLN A 57 -22.65 1.44 24.01
CA GLN A 57 -22.45 0.11 24.59
C GLN A 57 -23.61 -0.85 24.29
N ALA A 58 -24.85 -0.35 24.29
CA ALA A 58 -26.03 -1.18 24.10
C ALA A 58 -26.27 -1.60 22.63
N TYR A 59 -25.85 -0.78 21.66
CA TYR A 59 -26.18 -0.99 20.24
C TYR A 59 -24.98 -0.88 19.29
N PRO A 60 -23.86 -1.58 19.55
CA PRO A 60 -22.65 -1.44 18.74
C PRO A 60 -22.86 -1.87 17.28
N GLU A 61 -23.63 -2.93 17.05
CA GLU A 61 -23.88 -3.48 15.72
C GLU A 61 -24.85 -2.61 14.91
N GLU A 62 -25.96 -2.18 15.52
CA GLU A 62 -26.97 -1.34 14.86
C GLU A 62 -26.38 0.01 14.50
N ARG A 63 -25.48 0.57 15.33
CA ARG A 63 -24.74 1.78 15.01
C ARG A 63 -23.83 1.58 13.81
N ALA A 64 -23.07 0.48 13.75
CA ALA A 64 -22.23 0.17 12.60
C ALA A 64 -23.07 -0.01 11.31
N GLN A 65 -24.20 -0.72 11.40
CA GLN A 65 -25.14 -0.89 10.28
C GLN A 65 -25.77 0.44 9.85
N MET A 66 -26.14 1.31 10.80
CA MET A 66 -26.62 2.66 10.52
C MET A 66 -25.57 3.47 9.75
N MET A 67 -24.32 3.45 10.19
CA MET A 67 -23.22 4.14 9.49
C MET A 67 -23.02 3.61 8.07
N ARG A 68 -23.07 2.29 7.85
CA ARG A 68 -23.02 1.70 6.50
C ARG A 68 -24.18 2.17 5.61
N ARG A 69 -25.41 2.22 6.16
CA ARG A 69 -26.58 2.76 5.44
C ARG A 69 -26.42 4.24 5.11
N MET A 70 -25.88 5.04 6.03
CA MET A 70 -25.59 6.45 5.79
C MET A 70 -24.57 6.63 4.66
N MET A 71 -23.44 5.89 4.70
CA MET A 71 -22.43 5.96 3.64
C MET A 71 -22.98 5.49 2.29
N SER A 72 -23.76 4.41 2.24
CA SER A 72 -24.44 3.96 1.02
C SER A 72 -25.36 5.04 0.44
N LYS A 73 -26.12 5.72 1.31
CA LYS A 73 -27.01 6.81 0.89
C LYS A 73 -26.23 8.05 0.43
N MET A 74 -25.07 8.33 1.04
CA MET A 74 -24.19 9.40 0.58
C MET A 74 -23.68 9.12 -0.84
N GLU A 75 -23.26 7.90 -1.15
CA GLU A 75 -22.86 7.54 -2.53
C GLU A 75 -24.00 7.78 -3.54
N GLU A 76 -25.22 7.35 -3.20
CA GLU A 76 -26.41 7.58 -4.03
C GLU A 76 -26.66 9.08 -4.25
N LEU A 77 -26.62 9.88 -3.18
CA LEU A 77 -26.86 11.32 -3.23
C LEU A 77 -25.73 12.09 -3.93
N GLY A 78 -24.51 11.58 -3.91
CA GLY A 78 -23.36 12.11 -4.65
C GLY A 78 -23.55 12.00 -6.17
N GLY A 79 -24.31 11.00 -6.64
CA GLY A 79 -24.72 10.87 -8.05
C GLY A 79 -23.68 10.27 -8.99
N LEU A 80 -22.45 10.00 -8.51
CA LEU A 80 -21.40 9.36 -9.30
C LEU A 80 -21.68 7.86 -9.47
N GLN A 81 -21.96 7.42 -10.70
CA GLN A 81 -22.36 6.03 -10.98
C GLN A 81 -21.18 5.05 -11.05
N LYS A 82 -20.04 5.49 -11.59
CA LYS A 82 -18.84 4.67 -11.82
C LYS A 82 -17.65 5.23 -11.03
N GLY A 83 -16.81 4.34 -10.50
CA GLY A 83 -15.65 4.68 -9.68
C GLY A 83 -15.66 3.93 -8.35
N SER A 84 -14.57 4.06 -7.59
CA SER A 84 -14.40 3.43 -6.28
C SER A 84 -15.36 4.02 -5.24
N HIS A 85 -15.57 3.29 -4.14
CA HIS A 85 -16.38 3.77 -3.01
C HIS A 85 -15.86 5.11 -2.47
N GLN A 86 -14.53 5.29 -2.42
CA GLN A 86 -13.91 6.56 -2.04
C GLN A 86 -14.33 7.70 -2.97
N GLN A 87 -14.31 7.49 -4.29
CA GLN A 87 -14.68 8.51 -5.28
C GLN A 87 -16.18 8.88 -5.17
N LYS A 88 -17.04 7.88 -4.98
CA LYS A 88 -18.49 8.08 -4.83
C LYS A 88 -18.85 8.84 -3.55
N LEU A 89 -18.24 8.47 -2.43
CA LEU A 89 -18.38 9.21 -1.17
C LEU A 89 -17.82 10.63 -1.28
N PHE A 90 -16.69 10.82 -1.97
CA PHE A 90 -16.15 12.16 -2.19
C PHE A 90 -17.07 13.02 -3.07
N ALA A 91 -17.74 12.45 -4.07
CA ALA A 91 -18.71 13.16 -4.91
C ALA A 91 -19.88 13.75 -4.09
N TYR A 92 -20.29 13.10 -3.01
CA TYR A 92 -21.26 13.69 -2.06
C TYR A 92 -20.72 14.97 -1.43
N PHE A 93 -19.49 14.95 -0.90
CA PHE A 93 -18.88 16.14 -0.31
C PHE A 93 -18.66 17.24 -1.34
N GLU A 94 -18.22 16.88 -2.54
CA GLU A 94 -18.07 17.84 -3.64
C GLU A 94 -19.40 18.53 -3.94
N ARG A 95 -20.48 17.76 -4.10
CA ARG A 95 -21.79 18.29 -4.45
C ARG A 95 -22.38 19.18 -3.37
N TYR A 96 -22.37 18.75 -2.10
CA TYR A 96 -23.11 19.41 -1.03
C TYR A 96 -22.29 20.41 -0.21
N TYR A 97 -20.96 20.33 -0.23
CA TYR A 97 -20.08 21.19 0.56
C TYR A 97 -19.14 22.00 -0.34
N PHE A 98 -18.30 21.35 -1.14
CA PHE A 98 -17.20 22.04 -1.83
C PHE A 98 -17.63 22.85 -3.07
N SER A 99 -18.71 22.46 -3.76
CA SER A 99 -19.25 23.21 -4.90
C SER A 99 -19.73 24.61 -4.52
N VAL A 100 -20.07 24.83 -3.25
CA VAL A 100 -20.47 26.14 -2.74
C VAL A 100 -19.24 27.02 -2.53
N ILE A 101 -18.11 26.45 -2.09
CA ILE A 101 -16.86 27.19 -1.87
C ILE A 101 -16.36 27.84 -3.17
N ASP A 102 -16.54 27.17 -4.30
CA ASP A 102 -16.16 27.71 -5.62
C ASP A 102 -16.92 28.98 -6.02
N LYS A 103 -17.99 29.35 -5.29
CA LYS A 103 -18.71 30.61 -5.49
C LYS A 103 -18.03 31.79 -4.77
N PHE A 104 -17.03 31.55 -3.93
CA PHE A 104 -16.30 32.57 -3.19
C PHE A 104 -14.90 32.77 -3.77
N SER A 105 -14.43 34.02 -3.80
CA SER A 105 -13.08 34.34 -4.27
C SER A 105 -12.05 33.91 -3.24
N SER A 106 -11.15 33.00 -3.61
CA SER A 106 -10.01 32.61 -2.77
C SER A 106 -9.09 33.80 -2.45
N MET A 107 -8.98 34.77 -3.37
CA MET A 107 -8.27 36.01 -3.11
C MET A 107 -8.92 36.82 -2.00
N LEU A 108 -10.25 36.99 -2.03
CA LEU A 108 -10.96 37.72 -0.98
C LEU A 108 -10.85 37.02 0.37
N TYR A 109 -10.95 35.69 0.38
CA TYR A 109 -10.76 34.88 1.59
C TYR A 109 -9.34 35.03 2.16
N ASN A 110 -8.31 35.02 1.30
CA ASN A 110 -6.93 35.25 1.71
C ASN A 110 -6.68 36.69 2.20
N GLU A 111 -7.33 37.70 1.61
CA GLU A 111 -7.25 39.09 2.11
C GLU A 111 -7.89 39.24 3.49
N ASP A 112 -9.01 38.55 3.76
CA ASP A 112 -9.59 38.46 5.11
C ASP A 112 -8.60 37.83 6.09
N GLY A 113 -7.89 36.79 5.65
CA GLY A 113 -6.78 36.13 6.36
C GLY A 113 -5.74 37.10 6.93
N LYS A 114 -5.42 38.20 6.21
CA LYS A 114 -4.45 39.21 6.66
C LYS A 114 -4.92 40.01 7.87
N PHE A 115 -6.22 40.08 8.15
CA PHE A 115 -6.69 40.72 9.38
C PHE A 115 -6.22 39.97 10.62
N TYR A 116 -6.18 38.64 10.58
CA TYR A 116 -5.66 37.84 11.69
C TYR A 116 -4.18 38.13 11.98
N GLU A 117 -3.37 38.36 10.95
CA GLU A 117 -1.96 38.77 11.12
C GLU A 117 -1.85 40.14 11.80
N LYS A 118 -2.69 41.10 11.40
CA LYS A 118 -2.77 42.41 12.06
C LYS A 118 -3.23 42.31 13.51
N MET A 119 -4.22 41.45 13.79
CA MET A 119 -4.69 41.21 15.16
C MET A 119 -3.61 40.55 16.02
N LYS A 120 -2.79 39.66 15.47
CA LYS A 120 -1.62 39.12 16.16
C LYS A 120 -0.62 40.20 16.55
N LEU A 121 -0.32 41.13 15.64
CA LEU A 121 0.54 42.28 15.94
C LEU A 121 -0.05 43.19 17.03
N ALA A 122 -1.35 43.50 16.94
CA ALA A 122 -2.05 44.28 17.96
C ALA A 122 -2.04 43.60 19.34
N MET A 123 -2.15 42.26 19.36
CA MET A 123 -2.05 41.45 20.58
C MET A 123 -0.66 41.51 21.20
N LEU A 124 0.40 41.40 20.38
CA LEU A 124 1.79 41.56 20.85
C LEU A 124 2.08 42.97 21.36
N GLN A 125 1.38 43.98 20.85
CA GLN A 125 1.47 45.37 21.30
C GLN A 125 0.60 45.67 22.54
N GLY A 126 -0.20 44.72 23.02
CA GLY A 126 -1.11 44.90 24.16
C GLY A 126 -2.34 45.77 23.86
N THR A 127 -2.64 46.02 22.58
CA THR A 127 -3.80 46.84 22.14
C THR A 127 -5.03 46.01 21.79
N TYR A 128 -4.90 44.68 21.79
CA TYR A 128 -5.94 43.72 21.49
C TYR A 128 -5.76 42.47 22.36
N THR A 129 -6.86 41.87 22.81
CA THR A 129 -6.85 40.64 23.61
C THR A 129 -7.91 39.69 23.07
N ASN A 130 -7.55 38.42 22.91
CA ASN A 130 -8.45 37.35 22.53
C ASN A 130 -8.03 36.04 23.20
N ASP A 131 -8.98 35.16 23.46
CA ASP A 131 -8.70 33.84 24.07
C ASP A 131 -8.06 32.86 23.06
N THR A 132 -8.15 33.17 21.76
CA THR A 132 -7.56 32.37 20.68
C THR A 132 -6.49 33.19 19.96
N ASP A 133 -5.33 32.56 19.70
CA ASP A 133 -4.28 33.16 18.87
C ASP A 133 -4.83 33.43 17.45
N PRO A 134 -4.95 34.69 17.03
CA PRO A 134 -5.54 35.03 15.73
C PRO A 134 -4.79 34.37 14.57
N LEU A 135 -3.47 34.22 14.69
CA LEU A 135 -2.66 33.67 13.60
C LEU A 135 -3.06 32.22 13.26
N GLY A 136 -3.56 31.45 14.22
CA GLY A 136 -4.05 30.09 14.00
C GLY A 136 -5.31 30.02 13.13
N GLN A 137 -5.97 31.15 12.89
CA GLN A 137 -7.17 31.28 12.05
C GLN A 137 -6.83 31.73 10.61
N SER A 138 -5.56 32.03 10.32
CA SER A 138 -5.08 32.28 8.95
C SER A 138 -4.80 30.95 8.25
N LEU A 139 -5.79 30.47 7.49
CA LEU A 139 -5.86 29.09 7.00
C LEU A 139 -5.64 28.92 5.48
N GLY A 140 -5.20 29.98 4.79
CA GLY A 140 -5.09 29.99 3.32
C GLY A 140 -6.47 29.91 2.66
N ASP A 141 -6.61 29.18 1.56
CA ASP A 141 -7.85 29.11 0.77
C ASP A 141 -9.02 28.37 1.45
N GLY A 142 -8.80 27.75 2.62
CA GLY A 142 -9.76 26.94 3.37
C GLY A 142 -10.14 25.61 2.69
N LYS A 143 -10.39 25.62 1.38
CA LYS A 143 -10.85 24.48 0.58
C LYS A 143 -9.82 23.35 0.55
N SER A 144 -8.57 23.66 0.22
CA SER A 144 -7.52 22.65 0.02
C SER A 144 -7.31 21.74 1.24
N PRO A 145 -7.14 22.29 2.47
CA PRO A 145 -6.99 21.47 3.66
C PRO A 145 -8.25 20.67 4.02
N GLU A 146 -9.45 21.22 3.83
CA GLU A 146 -10.70 20.49 4.06
C GLU A 146 -10.91 19.34 3.08
N VAL A 147 -10.61 19.55 1.80
CA VAL A 147 -10.64 18.50 0.77
C VAL A 147 -9.66 17.37 1.13
N ALA A 148 -8.43 17.72 1.54
CA ALA A 148 -7.45 16.73 1.97
C ALA A 148 -7.91 15.98 3.22
N TRP A 149 -8.55 16.66 4.17
CA TRP A 149 -9.12 16.07 5.37
C TRP A 149 -10.24 15.10 5.04
N VAL A 150 -11.21 15.49 4.19
CA VAL A 150 -12.35 14.65 3.79
C VAL A 150 -11.89 13.41 3.04
N LYS A 151 -10.94 13.52 2.11
CA LYS A 151 -10.37 12.35 1.39
C LYS A 151 -9.80 11.31 2.35
N LYS A 152 -9.09 11.75 3.39
CA LYS A 152 -8.55 10.87 4.44
C LYS A 152 -9.65 10.37 5.39
N ARG A 153 -10.62 11.22 5.74
CA ARG A 153 -11.74 10.87 6.62
C ARG A 153 -12.60 9.76 6.03
N ILE A 154 -12.90 9.84 4.74
CA ILE A 154 -13.62 8.80 4.00
C ILE A 154 -12.90 7.46 4.17
N GLN A 155 -11.60 7.41 3.89
CA GLN A 155 -10.83 6.17 4.02
C GLN A 155 -10.86 5.61 5.45
N TYR A 156 -10.69 6.49 6.43
CA TYR A 156 -10.76 6.14 7.84
C TYR A 156 -12.12 5.54 8.22
N LEU A 157 -13.23 6.19 7.83
CA LEU A 157 -14.59 5.73 8.14
C LEU A 157 -14.92 4.40 7.45
N MET A 158 -14.50 4.23 6.19
CA MET A 158 -14.67 2.96 5.48
C MET A 158 -13.96 1.81 6.22
N SER A 159 -12.73 2.05 6.71
CA SER A 159 -11.99 1.07 7.52
C SER A 159 -12.67 0.75 8.86
N LYS A 160 -13.13 1.79 9.57
CA LYS A 160 -13.78 1.64 10.88
C LYS A 160 -15.06 0.81 10.76
N TYR A 161 -15.86 1.05 9.73
CA TYR A 161 -17.17 0.42 9.61
C TYR A 161 -17.20 -0.75 8.62
N SER A 162 -16.06 -1.18 8.08
CA SER A 162 -15.98 -2.26 7.07
C SER A 162 -16.94 -2.02 5.90
N PHE A 163 -16.77 -0.88 5.24
CA PHE A 163 -17.59 -0.45 4.11
C PHE A 163 -16.72 -0.28 2.86
N GLY A 164 -17.33 -0.47 1.69
CA GLY A 164 -16.66 -0.35 0.40
C GLY A 164 -15.45 -1.29 0.32
N ASP A 165 -14.27 -0.71 0.07
CA ASP A 165 -12.99 -1.43 -0.10
C ASP A 165 -12.56 -2.24 1.14
N TYR A 166 -13.25 -2.09 2.27
CA TYR A 166 -13.02 -2.82 3.53
C TYR A 166 -14.10 -3.87 3.85
N ASP A 167 -15.06 -4.10 2.95
CA ASP A 167 -16.04 -5.17 3.11
C ASP A 167 -15.48 -6.53 2.65
N ALA A 168 -16.23 -7.62 2.87
CA ALA A 168 -15.77 -8.96 2.48
C ALA A 168 -15.72 -9.17 0.96
N LYS A 169 -16.57 -8.47 0.18
CA LYS A 169 -16.89 -8.80 -1.22
C LYS A 169 -16.04 -8.04 -2.21
N THR A 170 -15.52 -6.88 -1.84
CA THR A 170 -14.76 -5.99 -2.72
C THR A 170 -13.33 -6.51 -2.86
N ALA A 171 -12.86 -6.59 -4.10
CA ALA A 171 -11.50 -7.03 -4.46
C ALA A 171 -10.60 -5.88 -4.94
N GLU A 172 -11.14 -4.67 -5.09
CA GLU A 172 -10.37 -3.50 -5.52
C GLU A 172 -9.28 -3.16 -4.49
N GLY A 173 -8.04 -3.00 -4.96
CA GLY A 173 -6.90 -2.66 -4.11
C GLY A 173 -6.67 -3.67 -2.98
N ALA A 174 -6.88 -4.97 -3.21
CA ALA A 174 -6.71 -6.02 -2.20
C ALA A 174 -5.53 -6.95 -2.52
N ILE A 175 -5.01 -7.61 -1.48
CA ILE A 175 -4.17 -8.80 -1.63
C ILE A 175 -5.06 -10.00 -1.42
N THR A 176 -5.11 -10.90 -2.39
CA THR A 176 -5.98 -12.07 -2.34
C THR A 176 -5.20 -13.35 -2.51
N VAL A 177 -5.47 -14.31 -1.65
CA VAL A 177 -4.84 -15.63 -1.72
C VAL A 177 -5.78 -16.70 -1.18
N ARG A 178 -5.40 -17.95 -1.42
CA ARG A 178 -6.12 -19.13 -0.97
C ARG A 178 -5.34 -19.81 0.15
N THR A 179 -6.03 -20.11 1.24
CA THR A 179 -5.43 -20.75 2.43
C THR A 179 -6.26 -21.97 2.82
N SER A 180 -5.59 -23.04 3.26
CA SER A 180 -6.22 -24.23 3.82
C SER A 180 -5.70 -24.48 5.24
N ALA A 181 -6.45 -25.24 6.05
CA ALA A 181 -5.96 -25.68 7.36
C ALA A 181 -4.59 -26.37 7.25
N GLN A 182 -3.72 -26.11 8.22
CA GLN A 182 -2.37 -26.69 8.22
C GLN A 182 -2.46 -28.17 8.62
N ALA A 183 -1.71 -29.02 7.92
CA ALA A 183 -1.70 -30.46 8.19
C ALA A 183 -0.95 -30.83 9.50
N ASP A 184 -0.14 -29.92 10.06
CA ASP A 184 0.83 -30.24 11.12
C ASP A 184 1.03 -29.12 12.17
N ALA A 185 0.02 -28.30 12.44
CA ALA A 185 0.10 -27.29 13.49
C ALA A 185 -0.99 -27.49 14.54
N THR A 186 -0.59 -27.57 15.81
CA THR A 186 -1.46 -27.57 17.00
C THR A 186 -2.34 -26.32 17.13
N THR A 187 -2.17 -25.33 16.25
CA THR A 187 -3.05 -24.15 16.12
C THR A 187 -3.34 -23.87 14.63
N ASN A 188 -4.63 -23.86 14.27
CA ASN A 188 -5.11 -23.49 12.95
C ASN A 188 -5.30 -21.97 12.85
N SER A 189 -4.23 -21.18 13.05
CA SER A 189 -4.32 -19.72 12.94
C SER A 189 -3.10 -19.09 12.28
N ILE A 190 -3.34 -17.97 11.60
CA ILE A 190 -2.31 -17.11 10.99
C ILE A 190 -2.38 -15.76 11.68
N VAL A 191 -1.23 -15.22 12.10
CA VAL A 191 -1.14 -13.89 12.70
C VAL A 191 -0.57 -12.92 11.67
N LEU A 192 -1.44 -12.17 10.99
CA LEU A 192 -1.03 -11.20 9.97
C LEU A 192 -0.58 -9.89 10.60
N ARG A 193 0.59 -9.39 10.18
CA ARG A 193 1.18 -8.15 10.69
C ARG A 193 1.13 -7.04 9.65
N LEU A 194 0.10 -6.20 9.71
CA LEU A 194 -0.15 -5.15 8.71
C LEU A 194 0.30 -3.78 9.18
N THR A 195 0.96 -3.02 8.31
CA THR A 195 1.41 -1.65 8.60
C THR A 195 0.71 -0.66 7.67
N PRO A 196 -0.21 0.19 8.16
CA PRO A 196 -0.96 1.11 7.31
C PRO A 196 -0.16 2.38 6.98
N ALA A 197 -0.46 2.98 5.82
CA ALA A 197 0.13 4.24 5.34
C ALA A 197 -0.51 5.50 5.94
N MET A 198 -1.63 5.33 6.63
CA MET A 198 -2.34 6.39 7.36
C MET A 198 -2.99 5.78 8.60
N LYS A 199 -3.42 6.59 9.56
CA LYS A 199 -4.15 6.06 10.73
C LYS A 199 -5.50 5.50 10.27
N LEU A 200 -5.75 4.22 10.49
CA LEU A 200 -6.97 3.51 10.09
C LEU A 200 -7.11 2.18 10.86
N TYR A 201 -8.13 1.39 10.51
CA TYR A 201 -8.28 0.02 10.99
C TYR A 201 -7.91 -0.99 9.88
N PRO A 202 -6.72 -1.62 9.93
CA PRO A 202 -6.36 -2.63 8.95
C PRO A 202 -7.39 -3.77 8.99
N THR A 203 -7.75 -4.29 7.82
CA THR A 203 -8.89 -5.20 7.71
C THR A 203 -8.53 -6.35 6.80
N ILE A 204 -8.98 -7.52 7.18
CA ILE A 204 -8.92 -8.72 6.36
C ILE A 204 -10.33 -9.27 6.19
N ALA A 205 -10.54 -10.02 5.12
CA ALA A 205 -11.69 -10.90 5.00
C ALA A 205 -11.20 -12.33 4.80
N TYR A 206 -11.85 -13.25 5.50
CA TYR A 206 -11.66 -14.68 5.33
C TYR A 206 -13.02 -15.29 4.99
N GLY A 207 -13.19 -15.72 3.74
CA GLY A 207 -14.50 -16.05 3.17
C GLY A 207 -15.45 -14.84 3.23
N THR A 208 -16.53 -14.96 4.01
CA THR A 208 -17.52 -13.88 4.21
C THR A 208 -17.32 -13.09 5.50
N THR A 209 -16.38 -13.53 6.35
CA THR A 209 -16.11 -12.92 7.65
C THR A 209 -15.11 -11.79 7.50
N VAL A 210 -15.44 -10.61 7.99
CA VAL A 210 -14.52 -9.48 8.07
C VAL A 210 -13.90 -9.42 9.47
N MET A 211 -12.57 -9.41 9.53
CA MET A 211 -11.82 -9.23 10.77
C MET A 211 -11.11 -7.89 10.71
N ARG A 212 -11.48 -7.00 11.62
CA ARG A 212 -10.94 -5.66 11.73
C ARG A 212 -9.89 -5.64 12.83
N GLY A 213 -8.67 -5.23 12.49
CA GLY A 213 -7.59 -5.02 13.46
C GLY A 213 -7.86 -3.85 14.40
N ALA A 214 -6.90 -3.58 15.27
CA ALA A 214 -6.93 -2.40 16.13
C ALA A 214 -6.87 -1.10 15.32
N ARG A 215 -7.21 0.02 15.96
CA ARG A 215 -6.98 1.35 15.40
C ARG A 215 -5.48 1.62 15.42
N THR A 216 -4.87 1.77 14.25
CA THR A 216 -3.40 1.74 14.12
C THR A 216 -2.88 3.02 13.48
N ASP A 217 -1.87 3.63 14.10
CA ASP A 217 -1.18 4.80 13.56
C ASP A 217 -0.40 4.47 12.28
N ALA A 218 -0.24 5.48 11.42
CA ALA A 218 0.54 5.35 10.19
C ALA A 218 1.96 4.86 10.49
N GLY A 219 2.44 3.86 9.76
CA GLY A 219 3.77 3.29 9.93
C GLY A 219 3.95 2.41 11.18
N LYS A 220 2.90 2.17 11.97
CA LYS A 220 2.92 1.20 13.08
C LYS A 220 2.25 -0.09 12.64
N ALA A 221 2.82 -1.23 13.04
CA ALA A 221 2.22 -2.52 12.74
C ALA A 221 1.06 -2.83 13.68
N CYS A 222 0.03 -3.53 13.18
CA CYS A 222 -0.95 -4.23 14.00
C CYS A 222 -1.00 -5.70 13.65
N GLU A 223 -1.38 -6.52 14.62
CA GLU A 223 -1.60 -7.94 14.43
C GLU A 223 -3.08 -8.24 14.30
N ILE A 224 -3.43 -9.12 13.36
CA ILE A 224 -4.77 -9.65 13.18
C ILE A 224 -4.64 -11.17 13.14
N VAL A 225 -5.28 -11.83 14.10
CA VAL A 225 -5.33 -13.29 14.18
C VAL A 225 -6.47 -13.79 13.28
N VAL A 226 -6.15 -14.73 12.40
CA VAL A 226 -7.08 -15.38 11.48
C VAL A 226 -7.18 -16.84 11.87
N ASP A 227 -8.32 -17.25 12.39
CA ASP A 227 -8.58 -18.67 12.65
C ASP A 227 -8.96 -19.36 11.35
N ILE A 228 -8.08 -20.22 10.86
CA ILE A 228 -8.22 -21.00 9.64
C ILE A 228 -9.08 -22.24 9.95
N ASN A 229 -10.39 -22.01 10.03
CA ASN A 229 -11.34 -23.08 10.35
C ASN A 229 -11.73 -23.89 9.09
N GLY A 230 -11.52 -25.22 9.15
CA GLY A 230 -12.04 -26.19 8.18
C GLY A 230 -11.03 -26.69 7.14
N THR A 231 -11.39 -27.79 6.46
CA THR A 231 -10.59 -28.41 5.38
C THR A 231 -10.78 -27.75 4.02
N SER A 232 -11.68 -26.76 3.92
CA SER A 232 -12.03 -26.08 2.67
C SER A 232 -11.03 -24.98 2.34
N ASP A 233 -10.60 -24.96 1.09
CA ASP A 233 -9.86 -23.87 0.46
C ASP A 233 -10.70 -22.57 0.46
N GLN A 234 -10.36 -21.61 1.32
CA GLN A 234 -11.05 -20.34 1.45
C GLN A 234 -10.15 -19.18 1.03
N GLN A 235 -10.77 -18.15 0.45
CA GLN A 235 -10.07 -16.93 0.07
C GLN A 235 -9.81 -16.08 1.32
N LEU A 236 -8.53 -15.80 1.56
CA LEU A 236 -8.08 -14.74 2.44
C LEU A 236 -7.82 -13.49 1.60
N SER A 237 -8.32 -12.35 2.07
CA SER A 237 -8.12 -11.05 1.41
C SER A 237 -7.68 -10.01 2.41
N VAL A 238 -6.49 -9.42 2.23
CA VAL A 238 -6.12 -8.18 2.92
C VAL A 238 -6.78 -7.03 2.17
N LYS A 239 -7.66 -6.31 2.86
CA LYS A 239 -8.53 -5.30 2.26
C LYS A 239 -7.85 -3.94 2.19
N SER A 240 -8.09 -3.20 1.10
CA SER A 240 -7.57 -1.85 0.89
C SER A 240 -6.03 -1.76 1.06
N ALA A 241 -5.30 -2.73 0.53
CA ALA A 241 -3.83 -2.81 0.51
C ALA A 241 -3.16 -1.60 -0.18
N ASP A 242 -3.89 -0.84 -1.01
CA ASP A 242 -3.46 0.48 -1.49
C ASP A 242 -3.10 1.47 -0.37
N TYR A 243 -3.60 1.25 0.85
CA TYR A 243 -3.34 2.05 2.05
C TYR A 243 -2.46 1.33 3.08
N LEU A 244 -1.74 0.29 2.67
CA LEU A 244 -0.70 -0.37 3.45
C LEU A 244 0.70 0.00 2.95
N LEU A 245 1.67 0.08 3.86
CA LEU A 245 3.10 0.22 3.57
C LEU A 245 3.79 -1.14 3.53
N ASP A 246 3.36 -2.08 4.39
CA ASP A 246 3.96 -3.39 4.56
C ASP A 246 2.90 -4.39 5.05
N ILE A 247 3.05 -5.66 4.67
CA ILE A 247 2.22 -6.80 5.09
C ILE A 247 2.93 -7.75 6.06
N GLY A 248 4.19 -7.45 6.40
CA GLY A 248 5.02 -8.27 7.27
C GLY A 248 5.72 -9.39 6.49
N ASP A 249 6.20 -10.38 7.23
CA ASP A 249 6.87 -11.56 6.71
C ASP A 249 5.86 -12.71 6.54
N TRP A 250 5.66 -13.14 5.31
CA TRP A 250 4.72 -14.20 4.95
C TRP A 250 5.41 -15.52 4.62
N SER A 251 6.74 -15.60 4.71
CA SER A 251 7.52 -16.81 4.38
C SER A 251 7.04 -18.04 5.16
N SER A 252 6.74 -17.85 6.44
CA SER A 252 6.30 -18.92 7.34
C SER A 252 4.82 -19.31 7.23
N TYR A 253 4.03 -18.66 6.39
CA TYR A 253 2.60 -18.97 6.26
C TYR A 253 2.35 -20.07 5.23
N VAL A 254 1.54 -21.06 5.59
CA VAL A 254 1.07 -22.09 4.64
C VAL A 254 -0.01 -21.50 3.77
N ILE A 255 0.42 -20.95 2.64
CA ILE A 255 -0.40 -20.26 1.65
C ILE A 255 -0.10 -20.90 0.29
N ASN A 256 -1.15 -21.29 -0.44
CA ASN A 256 -1.00 -22.12 -1.64
C ASN A 256 -1.70 -21.50 -2.86
N GLY A 257 -1.29 -21.92 -4.05
CA GLY A 257 -1.95 -21.54 -5.30
C GLY A 257 -1.56 -20.15 -5.80
N ALA A 258 -2.52 -19.39 -6.32
CA ALA A 258 -2.25 -18.07 -6.89
C ALA A 258 -2.33 -16.96 -5.84
N LEU A 259 -1.27 -16.14 -5.75
CA LEU A 259 -1.23 -14.94 -4.94
C LEU A 259 -1.35 -13.70 -5.84
N SER A 260 -2.37 -12.88 -5.62
CA SER A 260 -2.53 -11.59 -6.28
C SER A 260 -2.33 -10.47 -5.28
N ILE A 261 -1.47 -9.51 -5.60
CA ILE A 261 -1.13 -8.38 -4.75
C ILE A 261 -1.46 -7.10 -5.50
N ILE A 262 -2.49 -6.40 -5.04
CA ILE A 262 -2.85 -5.07 -5.55
C ILE A 262 -2.69 -4.04 -4.43
N GLY A 263 -1.61 -3.25 -4.48
CA GLY A 263 -1.30 -2.32 -3.39
C GLY A 263 -0.34 -1.19 -3.78
N LYS A 264 -0.89 -0.01 -4.04
CA LYS A 264 -0.17 1.18 -4.51
C LYS A 264 0.96 1.65 -3.61
N ARG A 265 0.80 1.55 -2.29
CA ARG A 265 1.74 2.11 -1.30
C ARG A 265 2.63 1.06 -0.64
N LEU A 266 2.48 -0.21 -1.01
CA LEU A 266 3.33 -1.28 -0.51
C LEU A 266 4.77 -1.03 -0.93
N LYS A 267 5.68 -1.13 0.04
CA LYS A 267 7.12 -0.92 -0.15
C LYS A 267 7.91 -2.21 -0.18
N ARG A 268 7.45 -3.24 0.53
CA ARG A 268 8.15 -4.51 0.66
C ARG A 268 7.18 -5.68 0.55
N LEU A 269 7.61 -6.71 -0.16
CA LEU A 269 6.99 -8.03 -0.16
C LEU A 269 8.00 -9.06 0.31
N LYS A 270 7.87 -9.49 1.58
CA LYS A 270 8.67 -10.58 2.16
C LYS A 270 7.84 -11.85 2.14
N LEU A 271 7.95 -12.60 1.05
CA LEU A 271 7.22 -13.85 0.82
C LEU A 271 8.13 -15.07 0.95
N GLY A 272 9.42 -14.92 0.65
CA GLY A 272 10.44 -15.96 0.82
C GLY A 272 11.42 -15.65 1.95
N ASP A 273 12.39 -16.52 2.12
CA ASP A 273 13.51 -16.33 3.05
C ASP A 273 14.76 -17.06 2.56
N GLU A 274 15.94 -16.51 2.84
CA GLU A 274 17.22 -17.12 2.49
C GLU A 274 17.39 -18.51 3.14
N ASN A 275 16.89 -18.69 4.36
CA ASN A 275 16.82 -20.00 4.99
C ASN A 275 15.55 -20.73 4.55
N GLU A 276 15.69 -21.72 3.67
CA GLU A 276 14.61 -22.57 3.15
C GLU A 276 13.71 -23.15 4.26
N GLN A 277 14.25 -23.43 5.45
CA GLN A 277 13.46 -23.97 6.57
C GLN A 277 12.41 -23.00 7.12
N ASN A 278 12.56 -21.70 6.86
CA ASN A 278 11.59 -20.67 7.24
C ASN A 278 10.44 -20.56 6.22
N VAL A 279 10.60 -21.14 5.02
CA VAL A 279 9.66 -20.99 3.91
C VAL A 279 8.64 -22.13 3.92
N LYS A 280 7.38 -21.78 4.19
CA LYS A 280 6.21 -22.68 4.15
C LYS A 280 5.19 -22.30 3.09
N ILE A 281 5.36 -21.13 2.47
CA ILE A 281 4.51 -20.68 1.37
C ILE A 281 4.76 -21.53 0.12
N LEU A 282 3.68 -21.94 -0.56
CA LEU A 282 3.71 -22.80 -1.75
C LEU A 282 2.84 -22.21 -2.86
N ILE A 283 3.04 -20.93 -3.15
CA ILE A 283 2.34 -20.26 -4.25
C ILE A 283 2.91 -20.71 -5.59
N SER A 284 2.03 -20.99 -6.56
CA SER A 284 2.42 -21.39 -7.91
C SER A 284 2.52 -20.21 -8.88
N SER A 285 1.97 -19.06 -8.49
CA SER A 285 2.04 -17.81 -9.27
C SER A 285 1.89 -16.59 -8.37
N LEU A 286 2.57 -15.51 -8.78
CA LEU A 286 2.50 -14.20 -8.15
C LEU A 286 2.11 -13.16 -9.19
N THR A 287 0.96 -12.51 -8.99
CA THR A 287 0.50 -11.41 -9.84
C THR A 287 0.61 -10.09 -9.10
N LEU A 288 1.35 -9.13 -9.66
CA LEU A 288 1.49 -7.79 -9.11
C LEU A 288 0.60 -6.81 -9.89
N GLY A 289 -0.31 -6.13 -9.18
CA GLY A 289 -1.17 -5.09 -9.74
C GLY A 289 -0.98 -3.75 -9.03
N ASN A 290 -0.79 -2.66 -9.78
CA ASN A 290 -0.67 -1.31 -9.20
C ASN A 290 0.41 -1.16 -8.09
N THR A 291 1.43 -2.03 -8.02
CA THR A 291 2.47 -2.02 -6.96
C THR A 291 3.56 -0.96 -7.16
N THR A 292 3.19 0.23 -7.66
CA THR A 292 4.11 1.27 -8.14
C THR A 292 5.08 1.84 -7.08
N SER A 293 4.82 1.63 -5.78
CA SER A 293 5.72 2.05 -4.68
C SER A 293 6.66 0.96 -4.18
N LEU A 294 6.63 -0.22 -4.78
CA LEU A 294 7.37 -1.38 -4.30
C LEU A 294 8.89 -1.16 -4.48
N GLU A 295 9.64 -1.38 -3.40
CA GLU A 295 11.09 -1.17 -3.28
C GLU A 295 11.83 -2.51 -3.12
N GLU A 296 11.24 -3.53 -2.49
CA GLU A 296 11.84 -4.85 -2.27
C GLU A 296 10.84 -5.99 -2.50
N ILE A 297 11.30 -7.03 -3.20
CA ILE A 297 10.61 -8.32 -3.34
C ILE A 297 11.58 -9.43 -2.93
N ASP A 298 11.15 -10.25 -1.97
CA ASP A 298 11.81 -11.47 -1.58
C ASP A 298 10.83 -12.64 -1.76
N VAL A 299 11.19 -13.53 -2.68
CA VAL A 299 10.51 -14.79 -3.01
C VAL A 299 11.50 -15.97 -2.99
N GLN A 300 12.58 -15.85 -2.21
CA GLN A 300 13.58 -16.91 -2.10
C GLN A 300 12.97 -18.21 -1.58
N ASN A 301 13.47 -19.33 -2.10
CA ASN A 301 13.11 -20.71 -1.72
C ASN A 301 11.62 -21.07 -1.85
N ILE A 302 10.81 -20.26 -2.54
CA ILE A 302 9.46 -20.65 -2.95
C ILE A 302 9.58 -21.55 -4.19
N SER A 303 9.98 -22.81 -3.98
CA SER A 303 10.30 -23.76 -5.07
C SER A 303 9.13 -24.04 -6.02
N THR A 304 7.89 -23.78 -5.59
CA THR A 304 6.67 -23.92 -6.40
C THR A 304 6.36 -22.70 -7.28
N LEU A 305 6.99 -21.55 -7.02
CA LEU A 305 6.78 -20.32 -7.78
C LEU A 305 7.56 -20.40 -9.09
N GLY A 306 6.86 -20.72 -10.18
CA GLY A 306 7.44 -20.86 -11.51
C GLY A 306 6.99 -19.80 -12.51
N GLY A 307 7.51 -19.90 -13.73
CA GLY A 307 7.11 -19.04 -14.85
C GLY A 307 7.75 -17.65 -14.80
N SER A 308 6.95 -16.63 -15.10
CA SER A 308 7.42 -15.26 -15.37
C SER A 308 6.83 -14.28 -14.36
N LEU A 309 7.66 -13.41 -13.79
CA LEU A 309 7.21 -12.32 -12.93
C LEU A 309 7.39 -10.97 -13.63
N ASP A 310 6.28 -10.25 -13.86
CA ASP A 310 6.29 -8.93 -14.50
C ASP A 310 6.38 -7.80 -13.45
N MET A 311 7.47 -7.05 -13.49
CA MET A 311 7.77 -5.89 -12.65
C MET A 311 8.12 -4.64 -13.48
N ARG A 312 7.69 -4.59 -14.76
CA ARG A 312 8.01 -3.47 -15.67
C ARG A 312 7.42 -2.13 -15.21
N ALA A 313 6.37 -2.16 -14.38
CA ALA A 313 5.76 -0.96 -13.80
C ALA A 313 6.43 -0.51 -12.47
N ASN A 314 7.38 -1.28 -11.94
CA ASN A 314 7.98 -1.07 -10.62
C ASN A 314 9.30 -0.29 -10.70
N TYR A 315 9.24 0.96 -11.19
CA TYR A 315 10.42 1.85 -11.33
C TYR A 315 11.17 2.12 -10.02
N ARG A 316 10.52 1.90 -8.87
CA ARG A 316 11.10 2.08 -7.53
C ARG A 316 11.72 0.81 -6.95
N LEU A 317 11.60 -0.34 -7.63
CA LEU A 317 12.16 -1.59 -7.17
C LEU A 317 13.68 -1.48 -7.11
N ARG A 318 14.24 -1.70 -5.92
CA ARG A 318 15.68 -1.68 -5.64
C ARG A 318 16.23 -3.08 -5.48
N LYS A 319 15.46 -4.01 -4.92
CA LYS A 319 15.93 -5.34 -4.58
C LYS A 319 14.94 -6.42 -5.00
N PHE A 320 15.45 -7.43 -5.72
CA PHE A 320 14.72 -8.62 -6.13
C PHE A 320 15.50 -9.87 -5.74
N LEU A 321 14.96 -10.66 -4.81
CA LEU A 321 15.55 -11.91 -4.36
C LEU A 321 14.67 -13.09 -4.72
N ALA A 322 15.18 -13.99 -5.55
CA ALA A 322 14.43 -15.15 -6.02
C ALA A 322 15.24 -16.44 -6.07
N GLY A 323 16.46 -16.48 -5.52
CA GLY A 323 17.24 -17.71 -5.35
C GLY A 323 16.42 -18.84 -4.73
N GLY A 324 16.54 -20.06 -5.26
CA GLY A 324 15.77 -21.23 -4.82
C GLY A 324 14.30 -21.30 -5.27
N SER A 325 13.77 -20.27 -5.95
CA SER A 325 12.46 -20.37 -6.63
C SER A 325 12.57 -21.09 -7.99
N SER A 326 11.42 -21.27 -8.67
CA SER A 326 11.34 -21.89 -10.00
C SER A 326 11.07 -20.88 -11.14
N LEU A 327 11.24 -19.57 -10.88
CA LEU A 327 11.00 -18.53 -11.90
C LEU A 327 11.98 -18.69 -13.08
N THR A 328 11.44 -18.76 -14.29
CA THR A 328 12.21 -18.82 -15.52
C THR A 328 12.53 -17.44 -16.07
N GLU A 329 11.73 -16.43 -15.71
CA GLU A 329 11.87 -15.06 -16.18
C GLU A 329 11.50 -14.04 -15.08
N ALA A 330 12.23 -12.93 -15.03
CA ALA A 330 11.88 -11.74 -14.25
C ALA A 330 12.03 -10.50 -15.14
N HIS A 331 10.97 -9.72 -15.26
CA HIS A 331 10.94 -8.55 -16.17
C HIS A 331 10.95 -7.25 -15.37
N PHE A 332 12.03 -6.49 -15.46
CA PHE A 332 12.22 -5.25 -14.70
C PHE A 332 11.82 -4.00 -15.51
N ALA A 333 11.59 -2.89 -14.79
CA ALA A 333 11.34 -1.60 -15.40
C ALA A 333 12.60 -1.10 -16.15
N ASP A 334 12.42 -0.69 -17.40
CA ASP A 334 13.45 -0.04 -18.21
C ASP A 334 13.76 1.35 -17.62
N GLY A 335 14.99 1.57 -17.16
CA GLY A 335 15.34 2.81 -16.43
C GLY A 335 14.98 2.79 -14.94
N GLY A 336 14.74 1.60 -14.36
CA GLY A 336 14.37 1.43 -12.96
C GLY A 336 15.51 1.66 -11.96
N ALA A 337 15.16 1.77 -10.68
CA ALA A 337 16.10 1.97 -9.57
C ALA A 337 16.74 0.68 -9.02
N LEU A 338 16.84 -0.38 -9.84
CA LEU A 338 17.26 -1.71 -9.41
C LEU A 338 18.73 -1.71 -9.01
N GLU A 339 19.01 -2.20 -7.80
CA GLU A 339 20.33 -2.21 -7.16
C GLU A 339 20.83 -3.63 -6.89
N GLU A 340 19.92 -4.58 -6.63
CA GLU A 340 20.27 -5.95 -6.28
C GLU A 340 19.28 -6.95 -6.90
N VAL A 341 19.83 -8.01 -7.51
CA VAL A 341 19.11 -9.07 -8.20
C VAL A 341 19.74 -10.41 -7.86
N ASP A 342 18.94 -11.34 -7.36
CA ASP A 342 19.32 -12.74 -7.12
C ASP A 342 18.40 -13.68 -7.90
N TYR A 343 18.91 -14.25 -8.99
CA TYR A 343 18.14 -15.13 -9.88
C TYR A 343 18.14 -16.58 -9.39
N PRO A 344 17.00 -17.31 -9.49
CA PRO A 344 16.98 -18.76 -9.28
C PRO A 344 17.68 -19.52 -10.40
N ALA A 345 18.13 -20.75 -10.10
CA ALA A 345 18.77 -21.65 -11.07
C ALA A 345 17.93 -21.96 -12.32
N SER A 346 16.60 -21.86 -12.20
CA SER A 346 15.64 -22.08 -13.28
C SER A 346 15.53 -20.92 -14.28
N THR A 347 16.12 -19.76 -14.00
CA THR A 347 16.10 -18.61 -14.90
C THR A 347 16.78 -18.97 -16.22
N SER A 348 16.09 -18.72 -17.34
CA SER A 348 16.62 -18.96 -18.68
C SER A 348 16.68 -17.69 -19.54
N TYR A 349 16.04 -16.60 -19.08
CA TYR A 349 16.01 -15.30 -19.75
C TYR A 349 16.52 -14.21 -18.81
N VAL A 350 17.66 -13.60 -19.15
CA VAL A 350 18.22 -12.45 -18.43
C VAL A 350 18.02 -11.21 -19.30
N GLU A 351 17.13 -10.32 -18.91
CA GLU A 351 16.91 -9.02 -19.55
C GLU A 351 17.06 -7.87 -18.57
N LEU A 352 18.02 -6.99 -18.85
CA LEU A 352 18.34 -5.82 -18.01
C LEU A 352 18.53 -4.60 -18.91
N LYS A 353 17.77 -3.52 -18.67
CA LYS A 353 17.74 -2.33 -19.54
C LYS A 353 17.82 -1.05 -18.73
N ASN A 354 18.83 -0.24 -19.02
CA ASN A 354 19.04 1.09 -18.44
C ASN A 354 19.07 1.09 -16.90
N LEU A 355 19.73 0.10 -16.30
CA LEU A 355 19.79 -0.07 -14.84
C LEU A 355 21.10 0.46 -14.27
N ASP A 356 21.22 1.79 -14.22
CA ASP A 356 22.46 2.50 -13.82
C ASP A 356 22.92 2.20 -12.38
N LYS A 357 22.05 1.67 -11.52
CA LYS A 357 22.36 1.37 -10.12
C LYS A 357 22.77 -0.07 -9.87
N LEU A 358 22.59 -0.96 -10.85
CA LEU A 358 22.92 -2.37 -10.72
C LEU A 358 24.41 -2.59 -11.03
N THR A 359 25.12 -3.26 -10.11
CA THR A 359 26.53 -3.60 -10.29
C THR A 359 26.75 -5.10 -10.42
N ASN A 360 27.96 -5.48 -10.81
CA ASN A 360 28.37 -6.87 -10.95
C ASN A 360 28.21 -7.70 -9.67
N GLU A 361 28.58 -7.13 -8.53
CA GLU A 361 28.55 -7.78 -7.21
C GLU A 361 27.12 -7.99 -6.70
N LYS A 362 26.17 -7.22 -7.26
CA LYS A 362 24.77 -7.20 -6.85
C LYS A 362 23.83 -7.81 -7.89
N CYS A 363 24.36 -8.34 -8.99
CA CYS A 363 23.61 -9.12 -9.96
C CYS A 363 24.06 -10.59 -9.92
N ASN A 364 23.45 -11.38 -9.04
CA ASN A 364 23.77 -12.80 -8.90
C ASN A 364 23.07 -13.61 -9.99
N THR A 365 23.89 -14.13 -10.91
CA THR A 365 23.49 -15.01 -12.00
C THR A 365 24.14 -16.39 -11.89
N GLU A 366 24.92 -16.66 -10.84
CA GLU A 366 25.74 -17.87 -10.72
C GLU A 366 24.90 -19.14 -10.80
N ALA A 367 23.81 -19.20 -10.04
CA ALA A 367 22.91 -20.35 -10.02
C ALA A 367 22.25 -20.61 -11.39
N CYS A 368 21.89 -19.55 -12.12
CA CYS A 368 21.19 -19.67 -13.39
C CYS A 368 22.13 -19.77 -14.60
N ALA A 369 23.41 -19.43 -14.46
CA ALA A 369 24.38 -19.36 -15.55
C ALA A 369 24.41 -20.62 -16.44
N PRO A 370 24.34 -21.86 -15.92
CA PRO A 370 24.27 -23.05 -16.76
C PRO A 370 23.01 -23.17 -17.64
N ASN A 371 21.92 -22.48 -17.28
CA ASN A 371 20.60 -22.59 -17.89
C ASN A 371 20.20 -21.37 -18.75
N VAL A 372 20.97 -20.27 -18.71
CA VAL A 372 20.65 -19.05 -19.49
C VAL A 372 20.66 -19.34 -20.99
N MET A 373 19.51 -19.18 -21.62
CA MET A 373 19.32 -19.34 -23.07
C MET A 373 19.34 -18.00 -23.81
N SER A 374 18.92 -16.93 -23.16
CA SER A 374 18.85 -15.59 -23.73
C SER A 374 19.42 -14.57 -22.77
N TYR A 375 20.39 -13.79 -23.26
CA TYR A 375 21.03 -12.72 -22.52
C TYR A 375 20.86 -11.41 -23.28
N PHE A 376 20.03 -10.51 -22.75
CA PHE A 376 19.82 -9.18 -23.30
C PHE A 376 20.12 -8.10 -22.25
N VAL A 377 21.27 -7.45 -22.37
CA VAL A 377 21.62 -6.32 -21.53
C VAL A 377 21.89 -5.07 -22.37
N SER A 378 21.28 -3.95 -21.98
CA SER A 378 21.43 -2.67 -22.66
C SER A 378 21.54 -1.52 -21.67
N GLY A 379 22.53 -0.65 -21.81
CA GLY A 379 22.62 0.59 -21.02
C GLY A 379 22.83 0.36 -19.52
N CYS A 380 23.56 -0.70 -19.14
CA CYS A 380 23.86 -1.04 -17.74
C CYS A 380 25.37 -0.91 -17.49
N ASP A 381 25.92 0.31 -17.57
CA ASP A 381 27.39 0.51 -17.57
C ASP A 381 28.07 -0.05 -16.32
N ASN A 382 27.46 0.14 -15.15
CA ASN A 382 28.02 -0.35 -13.87
C ASN A 382 27.93 -1.87 -13.70
N LEU A 383 27.14 -2.56 -14.54
CA LEU A 383 27.04 -4.02 -14.51
C LEU A 383 28.23 -4.68 -15.22
N GLN A 384 28.98 -4.00 -16.08
CA GLN A 384 29.98 -4.64 -16.97
C GLN A 384 29.40 -5.91 -17.66
N PRO A 385 28.37 -5.75 -18.51
CA PRO A 385 27.58 -6.86 -19.04
C PRO A 385 28.37 -7.88 -19.87
N VAL A 386 29.44 -7.50 -20.57
CA VAL A 386 30.28 -8.46 -21.31
C VAL A 386 31.02 -9.39 -20.36
N LYS A 387 31.53 -8.88 -19.22
CA LYS A 387 32.10 -9.73 -18.17
C LYS A 387 31.09 -10.76 -17.64
N LYS A 388 29.85 -10.35 -17.35
CA LYS A 388 28.77 -11.28 -16.92
C LYS A 388 28.42 -12.31 -17.98
N LEU A 389 28.39 -11.91 -19.25
CA LEU A 389 28.19 -12.82 -20.36
C LEU A 389 29.28 -13.89 -20.41
N ILE A 390 30.55 -13.53 -20.22
CA ILE A 390 31.66 -14.50 -20.19
C ILE A 390 31.49 -15.48 -19.03
N ASP A 391 31.10 -15.02 -17.84
CA ASP A 391 30.85 -15.89 -16.69
C ASP A 391 29.74 -16.92 -17.00
N ILE A 392 28.68 -16.50 -17.71
CA ILE A 392 27.61 -17.38 -18.20
C ILE A 392 28.14 -18.40 -19.21
N MET A 393 28.94 -17.96 -20.18
CA MET A 393 29.54 -18.85 -21.18
C MET A 393 30.50 -19.87 -20.54
N ASP A 394 31.25 -19.45 -19.51
CA ASP A 394 32.15 -20.33 -18.76
C ASP A 394 31.38 -21.43 -18.02
N ALA A 395 30.23 -21.09 -17.41
CA ALA A 395 29.35 -22.06 -16.77
C ALA A 395 28.71 -23.06 -17.75
N GLN A 396 28.70 -22.75 -19.06
CA GLN A 396 28.11 -23.58 -20.12
C GLN A 396 29.16 -24.35 -20.94
N VAL A 397 30.45 -24.26 -20.58
CA VAL A 397 31.51 -25.01 -21.25
C VAL A 397 31.24 -26.51 -21.19
N GLY A 398 31.33 -27.17 -22.34
CA GLY A 398 31.13 -28.62 -22.47
C GLY A 398 29.67 -29.05 -22.66
N GLN A 399 28.71 -28.11 -22.67
CA GLN A 399 27.32 -28.43 -23.01
C GLN A 399 27.17 -28.75 -24.50
N VAL A 400 26.42 -29.81 -24.81
CA VAL A 400 26.08 -30.22 -26.18
C VAL A 400 24.58 -30.59 -26.23
N PRO A 401 23.71 -29.75 -26.81
CA PRO A 401 23.97 -28.42 -27.37
C PRO A 401 24.24 -27.36 -26.26
N HIS A 402 24.92 -26.28 -26.63
CA HIS A 402 25.11 -25.12 -25.76
C HIS A 402 23.74 -24.46 -25.44
N SER A 403 23.51 -24.04 -24.19
CA SER A 403 22.21 -23.51 -23.76
C SER A 403 21.94 -22.10 -24.29
N LEU A 404 22.94 -21.22 -24.29
CA LEU A 404 22.86 -19.85 -24.80
C LEU A 404 22.62 -19.84 -26.31
N ARG A 405 21.56 -19.16 -26.75
CA ARG A 405 21.11 -19.06 -28.15
C ARG A 405 20.97 -17.63 -28.65
N TYR A 406 20.60 -16.72 -27.75
CA TYR A 406 20.32 -15.33 -28.10
C TYR A 406 21.16 -14.41 -27.21
N VAL A 407 22.02 -13.62 -27.83
CA VAL A 407 22.88 -12.66 -27.12
C VAL A 407 22.70 -11.29 -27.72
N ARG A 408 22.37 -10.32 -26.88
CA ARG A 408 22.39 -8.91 -27.21
C ARG A 408 22.98 -8.14 -26.05
N CYS A 409 24.18 -7.60 -26.26
CA CYS A 409 24.84 -6.72 -25.30
C CYS A 409 25.16 -5.41 -26.02
N VAL A 410 24.55 -4.29 -25.61
CA VAL A 410 24.71 -2.98 -26.28
C VAL A 410 24.77 -1.84 -25.27
N GLY A 411 25.40 -0.72 -25.62
CA GLY A 411 25.51 0.43 -24.73
C GLY A 411 26.22 0.09 -23.42
N PHE A 412 27.46 -0.42 -23.54
CA PHE A 412 28.35 -0.72 -22.43
C PHE A 412 29.70 -0.03 -22.65
N ASN A 413 30.42 0.23 -21.56
CA ASN A 413 31.77 0.76 -21.57
C ASN A 413 32.70 -0.12 -20.71
N GLU A 414 33.36 -1.09 -21.33
CA GLU A 414 34.22 -2.07 -20.66
C GLU A 414 35.62 -2.09 -21.26
N THR A 415 36.64 -2.27 -20.40
CA THR A 415 38.04 -2.42 -20.80
C THR A 415 38.53 -3.81 -20.40
N PHE A 416 39.15 -4.51 -21.34
CA PHE A 416 39.73 -5.84 -21.12
C PHE A 416 41.25 -5.74 -21.24
N THR A 417 41.97 -6.45 -20.35
CA THR A 417 43.44 -6.45 -20.31
C THR A 417 44.08 -7.62 -21.07
N ASP A 418 43.27 -8.57 -21.54
CA ASP A 418 43.72 -9.75 -22.29
C ASP A 418 42.74 -10.11 -23.44
N GLY A 419 43.10 -11.12 -24.23
CA GLY A 419 42.31 -11.61 -25.36
C GLY A 419 41.17 -12.57 -24.99
N ARG A 420 41.01 -12.96 -23.72
CA ARG A 420 40.07 -14.02 -23.30
C ARG A 420 38.63 -13.68 -23.69
N ALA A 421 38.25 -12.42 -23.55
CA ALA A 421 36.92 -11.95 -23.93
C ALA A 421 36.64 -12.17 -25.41
N PHE A 422 37.60 -11.82 -26.29
CA PHE A 422 37.47 -12.05 -27.72
C PHE A 422 37.43 -13.55 -28.07
N ASP A 423 38.30 -14.35 -27.45
CA ASP A 423 38.31 -15.80 -27.67
C ASP A 423 36.96 -16.43 -27.30
N LYS A 424 36.37 -16.02 -26.17
CA LYS A 424 35.05 -16.47 -25.74
C LYS A 424 33.97 -16.02 -26.71
N LEU A 425 33.87 -14.73 -27.01
CA LEU A 425 32.84 -14.19 -27.91
C LEU A 425 32.91 -14.80 -29.31
N SER A 426 34.10 -15.20 -29.78
CA SER A 426 34.26 -15.88 -31.07
C SER A 426 33.57 -17.25 -31.14
N GLN A 427 33.31 -17.89 -29.99
CA GLN A 427 32.60 -19.18 -29.90
C GLN A 427 31.07 -19.03 -30.10
N LEU A 428 30.55 -17.80 -30.16
CA LEU A 428 29.14 -17.50 -30.39
C LEU A 428 28.78 -17.35 -31.88
N VAL A 429 29.77 -17.38 -32.78
CA VAL A 429 29.63 -17.10 -34.23
C VAL A 429 29.41 -18.37 -35.04
#